data_AF-A0A653PE93-F1
#
_entry.id   AF-A0A653PE93-F1
#
_cell.length_a   1.000
_cell.length_b   1.000
_cell.length_c   1.000
_cell.angle_alpha   90.00
_cell.angle_beta   90.00
_cell.angle_gamma   90.00
#
_symmetry.space_group_name_H-M   'P 1'
#
loop_
_entity.id
_entity.type
_entity.pdbx_description
1 polymer ?
#
loop_
_entity_poly.entity_id
_entity_poly.type
_entity_poly.pdbx_seq_one_letter_code
_entity_poly.pdbx_strand_id
1 'polypeptide(L)'
;MPTSKIDFHNAECSACCKKHVDIRTEIIAPSPERPNAIRKKIIFRCEDHLDCDVDEIEKLALVKKRFQNLDENDLVDGETFFNQLDSE
;
A
#
# COMPACT_ATOMS: atom_id res chain seq x y z
N MET A 1 -1.44 17.43 -16.21
CA MET A 1 -1.52 16.27 -15.29
C MET A 1 -2.93 16.23 -14.72
N PRO A 2 -3.64 15.10 -14.78
CA PRO A 2 -4.95 15.00 -14.16
C PRO A 2 -4.79 15.16 -12.64
N THR A 3 -5.48 16.13 -12.05
CA THR A 3 -5.58 16.27 -10.60
C THR A 3 -6.56 15.23 -10.11
N SER A 4 -6.05 14.05 -9.73
CA SER A 4 -6.85 13.07 -9.00
C SER A 4 -7.30 13.72 -7.69
N LYS A 5 -8.60 14.01 -7.55
CA LYS A 5 -9.18 14.40 -6.27
C LYS A 5 -9.04 13.19 -5.33
N ILE A 6 -8.26 13.34 -4.27
CA ILE A 6 -8.15 12.36 -3.21
C ILE A 6 -9.36 12.55 -2.29
N ASP A 7 -10.16 11.50 -2.13
CA ASP A 7 -11.21 11.46 -1.10
C ASP A 7 -10.58 11.07 0.24
N PHE A 8 -10.26 12.08 1.04
CA PHE A 8 -9.66 11.90 2.37
C PHE A 8 -10.61 11.28 3.39
N HIS A 9 -11.89 11.05 3.12
CA HIS A 9 -12.83 10.47 4.08
C HIS A 9 -13.06 8.98 3.84
N ASN A 10 -12.94 8.56 2.58
CA ASN A 10 -13.11 7.16 2.17
C ASN A 10 -11.82 6.49 1.71
N ALA A 11 -10.67 7.18 1.81
CA ALA A 11 -9.38 6.58 1.50
C ALA A 11 -9.12 5.32 2.35
N GLU A 12 -8.49 4.34 1.73
CA GLU A 12 -7.95 3.18 2.41
C GLU A 12 -6.59 3.50 3.01
N CYS A 13 -6.13 2.64 3.92
CA CYS A 13 -4.75 2.62 4.38
C CYS A 13 -3.79 2.50 3.18
N SER A 14 -2.66 3.19 3.26
CA SER A 14 -1.62 3.13 2.23
C SER A 14 -0.98 1.75 2.13
N ALA A 15 -1.05 0.94 3.19
CA ALA A 15 -0.45 -0.40 3.28
C ALA A 15 -1.44 -1.56 3.02
N CYS A 16 -2.75 -1.36 3.23
CA CYS A 16 -3.75 -2.44 3.09
C CYS A 16 -5.13 -1.88 2.69
N CYS A 17 -6.14 -2.74 2.53
CA CYS A 17 -7.48 -2.34 2.07
C CYS A 17 -8.42 -1.84 3.20
N LYS A 18 -7.97 -1.82 4.46
CA LYS A 18 -8.77 -1.29 5.57
C LYS A 18 -8.93 0.23 5.47
N LYS A 19 -10.05 0.75 5.95
CA LYS A 19 -10.28 2.21 6.04
C LYS A 19 -9.23 2.86 6.94
N HIS A 20 -8.74 4.04 6.55
CA HIS A 20 -7.80 4.78 7.40
C HIS A 20 -8.52 5.40 8.61
N VAL A 21 -7.77 5.57 9.69
CA VAL A 21 -8.18 6.27 10.91
C VAL A 21 -7.24 7.44 11.24
N ASP A 22 -6.06 7.48 10.61
CA ASP A 22 -5.06 8.54 10.76
C ASP A 22 -4.46 8.93 9.41
N ILE A 23 -4.08 10.20 9.27
CA ILE A 23 -3.45 10.77 8.07
C ILE A 23 -2.24 11.58 8.51
N ARG A 24 -1.06 11.22 8.00
CA ARG A 24 0.20 11.94 8.29
C ARG A 24 0.89 12.37 7.01
N THR A 25 1.59 13.50 7.07
CA THR A 25 2.50 13.93 6.00
C THR A 25 3.92 13.68 6.45
N GLU A 26 4.61 12.77 5.76
CA GLU A 26 5.94 12.29 6.12
C GLU A 26 6.98 12.76 5.09
N ILE A 27 8.21 13.02 5.53
CA ILE A 27 9.34 13.37 4.66
C ILE A 27 10.06 12.09 4.28
N ILE A 28 10.18 11.77 2.99
CA ILE A 28 10.73 10.48 2.53
C ILE A 28 12.20 10.58 2.11
N ALA A 29 12.54 11.59 1.31
CA ALA A 29 13.92 11.83 0.87
C ALA A 29 14.08 13.21 0.23
N PRO A 30 15.30 13.77 0.21
CA PRO A 30 15.68 14.82 -0.74
C PRO A 30 15.58 14.26 -2.17
N SER A 31 15.13 15.07 -3.13
CA SER A 31 15.08 14.64 -4.53
C SER A 31 16.49 14.58 -5.14
N PRO A 32 16.96 13.46 -5.70
CA PRO A 32 18.25 13.42 -6.40
C PRO A 32 18.26 14.31 -7.64
N GLU A 33 17.09 14.51 -8.27
CA GLU A 33 16.89 15.41 -9.41
C GLU A 33 16.85 16.89 -9.00
N ARG A 34 16.51 17.17 -7.73
CA ARG A 34 16.41 18.52 -7.17
C ARG A 34 17.07 18.52 -5.78
N PRO A 35 18.40 18.69 -5.70
CA PRO A 35 19.17 18.52 -4.47
C PRO A 35 18.70 19.38 -3.29
N ASN A 36 17.99 20.48 -3.55
CA ASN A 36 17.43 21.37 -2.52
C ASN A 36 15.91 21.20 -2.32
N ALA A 37 15.30 20.14 -2.85
CA ALA A 37 13.88 19.88 -2.73
C ALA A 37 13.58 18.77 -1.73
N ILE A 38 12.61 19.02 -0.86
CA ILE A 38 12.07 18.05 0.10
C ILE A 38 10.92 17.30 -0.58
N ARG A 39 10.98 15.96 -0.60
CA ARG A 39 9.83 15.14 -1.00
C ARG A 39 9.04 14.74 0.25
N LYS A 40 7.75 15.10 0.24
CA LYS A 40 6.78 14.71 1.25
C LYS A 40 5.77 13.74 0.64
N LYS A 41 5.21 12.86 1.47
CA LYS A 41 4.11 11.96 1.09
C LYS A 41 3.04 11.98 2.16
N ILE A 42 1.80 11.95 1.71
CA ILE A 42 0.65 11.75 2.58
C ILE A 42 0.48 10.24 2.76
N ILE A 43 0.46 9.80 4.00
CA ILE A 43 0.30 8.41 4.40
C ILE A 43 -0.99 8.27 5.19
N PHE A 44 -1.81 7.31 4.78
CA PHE A 44 -3.06 6.92 5.42
C PHE A 44 -2.83 5.65 6.24
N ARG A 45 -3.17 5.64 7.53
CA ARG A 45 -2.95 4.50 8.44
C ARG A 45 -4.26 3.98 8.99
N CYS A 46 -4.44 2.67 8.99
CA CYS A 46 -5.50 1.99 9.76
C CYS A 46 -4.96 1.59 11.14
N GLU A 47 -5.84 1.05 11.99
CA GLU A 47 -5.51 0.65 13.38
C GLU A 47 -4.30 -0.29 13.48
N ASP A 48 -4.16 -1.26 12.56
CA ASP A 48 -3.02 -2.21 12.59
C ASP A 48 -1.68 -1.60 12.13
N HIS A 49 -1.72 -0.43 11.50
CA HIS A 49 -0.54 0.20 10.90
C HIS A 49 -0.28 1.60 11.47
N LEU A 50 -0.84 1.94 12.64
CA LEU A 50 -0.63 3.24 13.29
C LEU A 50 0.83 3.46 13.67
N ASP A 51 1.47 2.41 14.17
CA ASP A 51 2.83 2.41 14.69
C ASP A 51 3.89 2.02 13.64
N CYS A 52 3.46 1.66 12.42
CA CYS A 52 4.40 1.37 11.34
C CYS A 52 5.12 2.63 10.88
N ASP A 53 6.42 2.50 10.63
CA ASP A 53 7.21 3.59 10.07
C ASP A 53 6.95 3.78 8.56
N VAL A 54 7.55 4.82 7.98
CA VAL A 54 7.36 5.15 6.57
C VAL A 54 7.85 4.02 5.67
N ASP A 55 9.01 3.43 5.98
CA ASP A 55 9.64 2.41 5.15
C ASP A 55 8.85 1.10 5.16
N GLU A 56 8.29 0.72 6.31
CA GLU A 56 7.37 -0.41 6.47
C GLU A 56 6.09 -0.20 5.65
N ILE A 57 5.47 0.98 5.76
CA ILE A 57 4.29 1.32 4.95
C ILE A 57 4.61 1.30 3.47
N GLU A 58 5.78 1.79 3.03
CA GLU A 58 6.17 1.76 1.61
C GLU A 58 6.34 0.34 1.09
N LYS A 59 6.97 -0.56 1.86
CA LYS A 59 7.08 -1.98 1.50
C LYS A 59 5.71 -2.63 1.35
N LEU A 60 4.80 -2.40 2.30
CA LEU A 60 3.44 -2.95 2.26
C LEU A 60 2.61 -2.34 1.13
N ALA A 61 2.79 -1.06 0.81
CA ALA A 61 2.13 -0.43 -0.32
C ALA A 61 2.51 -1.09 -1.66
N LEU A 62 3.77 -1.54 -1.81
CA LEU A 62 4.20 -2.30 -2.99
C LEU A 62 3.48 -3.65 -3.07
N VAL A 63 3.32 -4.34 -1.94
CA VAL A 63 2.57 -5.60 -1.84
C VAL A 63 1.11 -5.36 -2.21
N LYS A 64 0.45 -4.38 -1.58
CA LYS A 64 -0.94 -4.00 -1.88
C LYS A 64 -1.13 -3.74 -3.37
N LYS A 65 -0.25 -2.94 -3.99
CA LYS A 65 -0.32 -2.64 -5.42
C LYS A 65 -0.12 -3.88 -6.29
N ARG A 66 0.81 -4.76 -5.92
CA ARG A 66 1.08 -6.01 -6.66
C ARG A 66 -0.14 -6.93 -6.68
N PHE A 67 -0.90 -6.96 -5.60
CA PHE A 67 -2.05 -7.85 -5.41
C PHE A 67 -3.40 -7.13 -5.49
N GLN A 68 -3.44 -5.89 -5.97
CA GLN A 68 -4.66 -5.06 -5.99
C GLN A 68 -5.78 -5.64 -6.88
N ASN A 69 -5.42 -6.52 -7.82
CA ASN A 69 -6.35 -7.14 -8.77
C ASN A 69 -6.65 -8.59 -8.41
N LEU A 70 -6.13 -9.11 -7.29
CA LEU A 70 -6.53 -10.43 -6.82
C LEU A 70 -7.92 -10.31 -6.19
N ASP A 71 -8.83 -11.16 -6.62
CA ASP A 71 -10.13 -11.35 -5.98
C ASP A 71 -10.18 -12.65 -5.17
N GLU A 72 -11.29 -12.90 -4.48
CA GLU A 72 -11.44 -14.11 -3.67
C GLU A 72 -11.45 -15.40 -4.51
N ASN A 73 -11.81 -15.32 -5.79
CA ASN A 73 -11.79 -16.46 -6.71
C ASN A 73 -10.36 -16.79 -7.18
N ASP A 74 -9.44 -15.83 -7.12
CA ASP A 74 -8.01 -16.08 -7.36
C ASP A 74 -7.34 -16.83 -6.20
N LEU A 75 -7.99 -16.89 -5.04
CA LEU A 75 -7.50 -17.65 -3.89
C LEU A 75 -7.86 -19.12 -4.04
N VAL A 76 -6.83 -19.97 -4.13
CA VAL A 76 -6.99 -21.42 -4.05
C VAL A 76 -6.69 -21.89 -2.63
N ASP A 77 -7.39 -22.92 -2.17
CA ASP A 77 -7.01 -23.59 -0.93
C ASP A 77 -5.66 -24.31 -1.08
N GLY A 78 -5.04 -24.64 0.05
CA GLY A 78 -3.72 -25.24 0.07
C GLY A 78 -3.66 -26.58 -0.68
N GLU A 79 -4.71 -27.40 -0.58
CA GLU A 79 -4.78 -28.69 -1.28
C GLU A 79 -4.81 -28.51 -2.80
N THR A 80 -5.64 -27.59 -3.28
CA THR A 80 -5.75 -27.21 -4.70
C THR A 80 -4.43 -26.63 -5.22
N PHE A 81 -3.73 -25.84 -4.42
CA PHE A 81 -2.42 -25.29 -4.79
C PHE A 81 -1.37 -26.41 -5.00
N PHE A 82 -1.23 -27.34 -4.05
CA PHE A 82 -0.26 -28.44 -4.20
C PHE A 82 -0.61 -29.37 -5.35
N ASN A 83 -1.88 -29.68 -5.55
CA ASN A 83 -2.33 -30.53 -6.66
C ASN A 83 -2.01 -29.91 -8.05
N GLN A 84 -2.04 -28.59 -8.17
CA GLN A 84 -1.65 -27.90 -9.40
C GLN A 84 -0.13 -27.89 -9.63
N LEU A 85 0.68 -27.90 -8.57
CA LEU A 85 2.14 -27.98 -8.66
C LEU A 85 2.64 -29.35 -9.09
N ASP A 86 1.96 -30.41 -8.64
CA ASP A 86 2.33 -31.81 -8.93
C ASP A 86 1.80 -32.31 -10.31
N SER A 87 1.13 -31.43 -11.07
CA SER A 87 0.55 -31.76 -12.38
C SER A 87 1.51 -31.55 -13.57
N GLU A 88 2.82 -31.39 -13.34
CA GLU A 88 3.87 -31.40 -14.38
C GLU A 88 4.52 -32.78 -14.60
#